data_AF-A0A0Q6VGL3-F1
#
_entry.id   AF-A0A0Q6VGL3-F1
#
_cell.length_a   1.000
_cell.length_b   1.000
_cell.length_c   1.000
_cell.angle_alpha   90.00
_cell.angle_beta   90.00
_cell.angle_gamma   90.00
#
_symmetry.space_group_name_H-M   'P 1'
#
loop_
_entity.id
_entity.type
_entity.pdbx_description
1 polymer ?
#
loop_
_entity_poly.entity_id
_entity_poly.type
_entity_poly.pdbx_seq_one_letter_code
_entity_poly.pdbx_strand_id
1 'polypeptide(L)' 'MASGPTFLTVAEVAAQMRVSKMTVYRLVHSGELEAVRVGRSFRVPEDAVEEFLGKSYFQAG' A
#
# COMPACT_ATOMS: atom_id res chain seq x y z
N MET A 1 -12.93 -19.70 9.52
CA MET A 1 -12.14 -19.42 8.31
C MET A 1 -10.99 -18.53 8.75
N ALA A 2 -9.75 -18.96 8.60
CA ALA A 2 -8.61 -18.16 9.02
C ALA A 2 -8.41 -17.04 7.98
N SER A 3 -8.93 -15.84 8.24
CA SER A 3 -8.43 -14.64 7.58
C SER A 3 -7.08 -14.33 8.21
N GLY A 4 -6.03 -14.94 7.65
CA GLY A 4 -4.68 -14.44 7.89
C GLY A 4 -4.55 -13.03 7.30
N PRO A 5 -3.53 -12.27 7.71
CA PRO A 5 -3.29 -10.94 7.16
C PRO A 5 -3.20 -10.98 5.62
N THR A 6 -4.04 -10.18 4.95
CA THR A 6 -4.03 -10.05 3.49
C THR A 6 -2.88 -9.14 3.08
N PHE A 7 -2.07 -9.62 2.13
CA PHE A 7 -0.98 -8.84 1.55
C PHE A 7 -1.23 -8.61 0.07
N LEU A 8 -1.10 -7.36 -0.34
CA LEU A 8 -1.22 -6.91 -1.71
C LEU A 8 0.16 -6.71 -2.33
N THR A 9 0.26 -6.97 -3.63
CA THR A 9 1.40 -6.58 -4.45
C THR A 9 1.35 -5.09 -4.75
N VAL A 10 2.51 -4.51 -5.09
CA VAL A 10 2.61 -3.12 -5.58
C VAL A 10 1.69 -2.86 -6.77
N ALA A 11 1.44 -3.86 -7.62
CA ALA A 11 0.57 -3.72 -8.78
C ALA A 11 -0.91 -3.63 -8.39
N GLU A 12 -1.35 -4.45 -7.43
CA GLU A 12 -2.73 -4.43 -6.91
C GLU A 12 -3.02 -3.11 -6.19
N VAL A 13 -2.09 -2.66 -5.33
CA VAL A 13 -2.20 -1.36 -4.65
C VAL A 13 -2.29 -0.21 -5.67
N ALA A 14 -1.45 -0.23 -6.71
CA ALA A 14 -1.47 0.78 -7.75
C ALA A 14 -2.81 0.83 -8.50
N ALA A 15 -3.40 -0.35 -8.79
CA ALA A 15 -4.70 -0.45 -9.42
C ALA A 15 -5.83 0.08 -8.50
N GLN A 16 -5.80 -0.27 -7.20
CA GLN A 16 -6.77 0.18 -6.21
C GLN A 16 -6.74 1.69 -5.99
N MET A 17 -5.53 2.25 -5.84
CA MET A 17 -5.32 3.69 -5.64
C MET A 17 -5.38 4.52 -6.93
N ARG A 18 -5.50 3.87 -8.10
CA ARG A 18 -5.46 4.52 -9.43
C ARG A 18 -4.21 5.37 -9.67
N VAL A 19 -3.06 4.89 -9.22
CA VAL A 19 -1.76 5.54 -9.42
C VAL A 19 -0.79 4.65 -10.19
N SER A 20 0.33 5.21 -10.63
CA SER A 20 1.41 4.40 -11.22
C SER A 20 2.09 3.52 -10.16
N LYS A 21 2.65 2.37 -10.56
CA LYS A 21 3.50 1.55 -9.67
C LYS A 21 4.67 2.35 -9.09
N MET A 22 5.20 3.30 -9.86
CA MET A 22 6.28 4.19 -9.42
C MET A 22 5.83 5.04 -8.23
N THR A 23 4.58 5.53 -8.23
CA THR A 23 4.03 6.26 -7.08
C THR A 23 4.00 5.38 -5.84
N VAL A 24 3.51 4.15 -5.95
CA VAL A 24 3.50 3.20 -4.83
C VAL A 24 4.91 2.91 -4.34
N TYR A 25 5.88 2.69 -5.25
CA TYR A 25 7.27 2.53 -4.86
C TYR A 25 7.80 3.75 -4.11
N ARG A 26 7.51 4.97 -4.57
CA ARG A 26 7.96 6.18 -3.86
C ARG A 26 7.40 6.24 -2.45
N LEU A 27 6.11 5.94 -2.25
CA LEU A 27 5.46 5.93 -0.93
C LEU A 27 6.09 4.89 0.01
N VAL A 28 6.41 3.71 -0.52
CA VAL A 28 7.10 2.66 0.26
C VAL A 28 8.52 3.10 0.64
N HIS A 29 9.27 3.71 -0.28
CA HIS A 29 10.64 4.16 -0.01
C HIS A 29 10.69 5.41 0.88
N SER A 30 9.66 6.27 0.85
CA SER A 30 9.53 7.41 1.77
C SER A 30 9.05 7.01 3.16
N GLY A 31 8.53 5.78 3.31
CA GLY A 31 7.93 5.28 4.56
C GLY A 31 6.51 5.78 4.79
N GLU A 32 5.90 6.46 3.83
CA GLU A 32 4.50 6.90 3.90
C GLU A 32 3.51 5.74 3.76
N LEU A 33 3.91 4.66 3.08
CA LEU A 33 3.14 3.43 2.96
C LEU A 33 3.92 2.26 3.53
N GLU A 34 3.39 1.63 4.58
CA GLU A 34 4.01 0.47 5.21
C GLU A 34 4.03 -0.72 4.25
N ALA A 35 5.18 -1.37 4.13
CA ALA A 35 5.34 -2.56 3.30
C ALA A 35 6.43 -3.50 3.82
N VAL A 36 6.23 -4.79 3.60
CA VAL A 36 7.19 -5.86 3.92
C VAL A 36 7.91 -6.29 2.65
N ARG A 37 9.23 -6.44 2.74
CA ARG A 37 10.03 -6.98 1.64
C ARG A 37 9.98 -8.51 1.63
N VAL A 38 9.49 -9.08 0.53
CA VAL A 38 9.43 -10.52 0.31
C VAL A 38 10.28 -10.85 -0.93
N GLY A 39 11.48 -11.36 -0.68
CA GLY A 39 12.49 -11.57 -1.71
C GLY A 39 12.89 -10.26 -2.41
N ARG A 40 12.60 -10.17 -3.71
CA ARG A 40 12.94 -9.00 -4.56
C ARG A 40 11.78 -8.02 -4.74
N SER A 41 10.64 -8.26 -4.08
CA SER A 41 9.44 -7.45 -4.25
C SER A 41 8.88 -7.01 -2.90
N PHE A 42 8.06 -5.97 -2.91
CA PHE A 42 7.31 -5.54 -1.74
C PHE A 42 5.92 -6.18 -1.69
N ARG A 43 5.42 -6.31 -0.47
CA ARG A 43 4.05 -6.69 -0.12
C ARG A 43 3.51 -5.65 0.85
N VAL A 44 2.33 -5.16 0.57
CA VAL A 44 1.68 -4.10 1.34
C VAL A 44 0.53 -4.75 2.11
N PRO A 45 0.47 -4.66 3.45
CA PRO A 45 -0.71 -5.08 4.20
C PRO A 45 -1.94 -4.32 3.71
N GLU A 46 -3.09 -4.99 3.60
CA GLU A 46 -4.34 -4.35 3.19
C GLU A 46 -4.71 -3.17 4.11
N ASP A 47 -4.60 -3.37 5.43
CA ASP A 47 -4.85 -2.35 6.46
C ASP A 47 -4.00 -1.08 6.25
N ALA A 48 -2.75 -1.22 5.79
CA ALA A 48 -1.87 -0.07 5.53
C ALA A 48 -2.35 0.77 4.33
N VAL A 49 -2.95 0.14 3.32
CA VAL A 49 -3.56 0.85 2.19
C VAL A 49 -4.81 1.59 2.63
N GLU A 50 -5.65 0.95 3.45
CA GLU A 50 -6.85 1.56 3.99
C GLU A 50 -6.52 2.76 4.88
N GLU A 51 -5.53 2.62 5.78
CA GLU A 51 -5.06 3.71 6.64
C GLU A 51 -4.51 4.88 5.82
N PHE A 52 -3.72 4.59 4.78
CA PHE A 52 -3.17 5.63 3.89
C PHE A 52 -4.27 6.41 3.16
N LEU A 53 -5.27 5.70 2.60
CA LEU A 53 -6.42 6.32 1.94
C LEU A 53 -7.28 7.12 2.92
N GLY A 54 -7.48 6.60 4.14
CA GLY A 54 -8.15 7.30 5.22
C GLY A 54 -7.45 8.61 5.58
N LYS A 55 -6.13 8.59 5.81
CA LYS A 55 -5.34 9.81 6.09
C LYS A 55 -5.39 10.84 4.96
N SER A 56 -5.34 10.38 3.71
CA SER A 56 -5.39 11.24 2.52
C SER A 56 -6.71 12.02 2.41
N TYR A 57 -7.82 11.44 2.86
CA TYR A 57 -9.11 12.12 2.89
C TYR A 57 -9.12 13.32 3.84
N PHE A 58 -8.45 13.22 4.99
CA PHE A 58 -8.39 14.29 5.99
C PHE A 58 -7.46 15.45 5.62
N GLN A 59 -6.48 15.26 4.74
CA GLN A 59 -5.55 16.32 4.33
C GLN A 59 -6.08 17.19 3.18
N ALA A 60 -7.16 16.77 2.50
CA ALA A 60 -7.77 17.47 1.37
C ALA A 60 -9.05 18.25 1.74
N GLY A 61 -9.35 18.41 3.04
CA GLY A 61 -10.42 19.27 3.58
C GLY A 61 -9.85 20.39 4.43
#